data_AF-A0A957MCV7-F1
#
_entry.id   AF-A0A957MCV7-F1
#
_cell.length_a   1.000
_cell.length_b   1.000
_cell.length_c   1.000
_cell.angle_alpha   90.00
_cell.angle_beta   90.00
_cell.angle_gamma   90.00
#
_symmetry.space_group_name_H-M   'P 1'
#
loop_
_entity.id
_entity.type
_entity.pdbx_description
1 polymer ?
#
loop_
_entity_poly.entity_id
_entity_poly.type
_entity_poly.pdbx_seq_one_letter_code
_entity_poly.pdbx_strand_id
1 'polypeptide(L)'
;MSAVDQRMVWNAVSARYQRLHEFSTVDVSYGPWAPPESELQLLGDVAALHILDLGCGGGQNCIALARQGARVTGIDLSEMQIAHARRLAAAESVHVDLVLGSLEELATFDTGATDIVFSSYTFPYVADIARCLEECA
;
A
#
# COMPACT_ATOMS: atom_id res chain seq x y z
N MET A 1 -6.79 27.89 3.93
CA MET A 1 -6.48 27.15 2.70
C MET A 1 -7.37 25.92 2.70
N SER A 2 -8.15 25.66 1.65
CA SER A 2 -8.88 24.38 1.57
C SER A 2 -7.85 23.25 1.49
N ALA A 3 -8.06 22.17 2.24
CA ALA A 3 -7.24 20.98 2.13
C ALA A 3 -7.21 20.52 0.65
N VAL A 4 -6.02 20.16 0.16
CA VAL A 4 -5.86 19.63 -1.20
C VAL A 4 -6.58 18.27 -1.25
N ASP A 5 -7.45 18.09 -2.24
CA ASP A 5 -8.12 16.81 -2.48
C ASP A 5 -7.10 15.79 -3.02
N GLN A 6 -6.58 14.95 -2.12
CA GLN A 6 -5.59 13.94 -2.46
C GLN A 6 -6.12 12.89 -3.44
N ARG A 7 -7.43 12.59 -3.40
CA ARG A 7 -8.06 11.64 -4.33
C ARG A 7 -8.03 12.16 -5.75
N MET A 8 -8.43 13.42 -5.93
CA MET A 8 -8.36 14.07 -7.24
C MET A 8 -6.91 14.08 -7.76
N VAL A 9 -5.95 14.47 -6.93
CA VAL A 9 -4.54 14.57 -7.32
C VAL A 9 -3.99 13.21 -7.74
N TRP A 10 -4.15 12.18 -6.91
CA TRP A 10 -3.60 10.85 -7.19
C TRP A 10 -4.26 10.17 -8.39
N ASN A 11 -5.57 10.36 -8.59
CA ASN A 11 -6.24 9.91 -9.80
C ASN A 11 -5.65 10.55 -11.06
N ALA A 12 -5.30 11.85 -11.02
CA ALA A 12 -4.72 12.55 -12.16
C ALA A 12 -3.26 12.14 -12.45
N VAL A 13 -2.46 11.85 -11.43
CA VAL A 13 -1.01 11.60 -11.61
C VAL A 13 -0.62 10.12 -11.65
N SER A 14 -1.47 9.20 -11.18
CA SER A 14 -1.16 7.76 -11.04
C SER A 14 -0.52 7.16 -12.30
N ALA A 15 -1.11 7.38 -13.47
CA ALA A 15 -0.58 6.81 -14.71
C ALA A 15 0.83 7.31 -15.04
N ARG A 16 1.14 8.58 -14.77
CA ARG A 16 2.48 9.13 -14.95
C ARG A 16 3.44 8.58 -13.89
N TYR A 17 3.00 8.52 -12.64
CA TYR A 17 3.78 7.99 -11.52
C TYR A 17 4.23 6.55 -11.80
N GLN A 18 3.29 5.66 -12.14
CA GLN A 18 3.59 4.25 -12.42
C GLN A 18 4.43 4.02 -13.68
N ARG A 19 4.55 5.01 -14.59
CA ARG A 19 5.46 4.93 -15.74
C ARG A 19 6.87 5.42 -15.45
N LEU A 20 7.00 6.39 -14.53
CA LEU A 20 8.30 7.00 -14.23
C LEU A 20 9.04 6.29 -13.11
N HIS A 21 8.33 5.49 -12.31
CA HIS A 21 8.90 4.78 -11.19
C HIS A 21 8.75 3.27 -11.41
N GLU A 22 9.89 2.59 -11.52
CA GLU A 22 9.95 1.13 -11.53
C GLU A 22 10.08 0.66 -10.08
N PHE A 23 9.00 0.06 -9.58
CA PHE A 23 8.98 -0.57 -8.26
C PHE A 23 9.02 -2.08 -8.41
N SER A 24 9.86 -2.73 -7.61
CA SER A 24 9.99 -4.19 -7.58
C SER A 24 8.70 -4.84 -7.09
N THR A 25 8.30 -5.93 -7.75
CA THR A 25 7.25 -6.85 -7.26
C THR A 25 7.84 -8.08 -6.57
N VAL A 26 9.17 -8.13 -6.43
CA VAL A 26 9.90 -9.28 -5.87
C VAL A 26 10.41 -8.99 -4.46
N ASP A 27 10.72 -7.73 -4.18
CA ASP A 27 11.31 -7.30 -2.91
C ASP A 27 10.58 -6.07 -2.39
N VAL A 28 10.45 -5.99 -1.06
CA VAL A 28 9.70 -4.92 -0.41
C VAL A 28 10.56 -3.66 -0.35
N SER A 29 9.97 -2.53 -0.74
CA SER A 29 10.60 -1.22 -0.70
C SER A 29 10.03 -0.35 0.41
N TYR A 30 10.91 0.33 1.16
CA TYR A 30 10.56 1.30 2.21
C TYR A 30 10.49 2.75 1.71
N GLY A 31 10.60 2.95 0.41
CA GLY A 31 10.53 4.26 -0.24
C GLY A 31 11.80 4.63 -0.99
N PRO A 32 11.85 5.85 -1.57
CA PRO A 32 12.97 6.31 -2.36
C PRO A 32 14.29 6.27 -1.57
N TRP A 33 15.33 5.69 -2.18
CA TRP A 33 16.70 5.59 -1.64
C TRP A 33 16.87 4.77 -0.37
N ALA A 34 15.80 4.18 0.18
CA ALA A 34 15.93 3.21 1.26
C ALA A 34 16.44 1.87 0.70
N PRO A 35 17.36 1.18 1.40
CA PRO A 35 17.65 -0.21 1.07
C PRO A 35 16.37 -1.06 1.19
N PRO A 36 16.22 -2.11 0.36
CA PRO A 36 15.02 -2.94 0.36
C PRO A 36 15.03 -3.95 1.51
N GLU A 37 13.94 -4.71 1.66
CA GLU A 37 13.81 -5.68 2.75
C GLU A 37 14.82 -6.82 2.70
N SER A 38 15.28 -7.23 1.51
CA SER A 38 16.38 -8.20 1.39
C SER A 38 17.69 -7.76 2.06
N GLU A 39 17.86 -6.46 2.31
CA GLU A 39 19.02 -5.91 3.03
C GLU A 39 18.70 -5.56 4.49
N LEU A 40 17.54 -4.94 4.75
CA LEU A 40 17.22 -4.42 6.08
C LEU A 40 16.63 -5.46 7.03
N GLN A 41 15.93 -6.48 6.50
CA GLN A 41 15.31 -7.56 7.28
C GLN A 41 14.42 -7.07 8.45
N LEU A 42 13.63 -6.01 8.24
CA LEU A 42 12.81 -5.37 9.26
C LEU A 42 11.51 -6.13 9.54
N LEU A 43 10.97 -6.86 8.57
CA LEU A 43 9.69 -7.56 8.67
C LEU A 43 9.85 -8.98 9.19
N GLY A 44 11.03 -9.58 9.03
CA GLY A 44 11.27 -10.97 9.41
C GLY A 44 10.52 -11.95 8.51
N ASP A 45 10.10 -13.09 9.07
CA ASP A 45 9.29 -14.07 8.34
C ASP A 45 7.82 -13.65 8.34
N VAL A 46 7.31 -13.32 7.16
CA VAL A 46 5.93 -12.87 6.96
C VAL A 46 5.00 -13.99 6.46
N ALA A 47 5.50 -15.21 6.31
CA ALA A 47 4.70 -16.31 5.81
C ALA A 47 3.47 -16.56 6.69
N ALA A 48 2.30 -16.69 6.05
CA ALA A 48 0.98 -16.85 6.68
C ALA A 48 0.50 -15.69 7.58
N LEU A 49 1.26 -14.60 7.71
CA LEU A 49 0.82 -13.40 8.42
C LEU A 49 -0.22 -12.62 7.62
N HIS A 50 -1.13 -11.97 8.32
CA HIS A 50 -2.07 -11.00 7.77
C HIS A 50 -1.46 -9.60 7.81
N ILE A 51 -1.29 -8.99 6.63
CA ILE A 51 -0.68 -7.66 6.50
C ILE A 51 -1.66 -6.67 5.91
N LEU A 52 -1.77 -5.51 6.55
CA LEU A 52 -2.49 -4.35 6.04
C LEU A 52 -1.49 -3.33 5.48
N ASP A 53 -1.52 -3.07 4.17
CA ASP A 53 -0.69 -2.07 3.50
C ASP A 53 -1.47 -0.75 3.32
N LEU A 54 -1.05 0.28 4.07
CA LEU A 54 -1.67 1.61 4.10
C LEU A 54 -1.12 2.51 2.99
N GLY A 55 -1.99 2.88 2.05
CA GLY A 55 -1.63 3.62 0.84
C GLY A 55 -0.83 2.76 -0.12
N CYS A 56 -1.36 1.58 -0.44
CA CYS A 56 -0.64 0.57 -1.20
C CYS A 56 -0.26 1.00 -2.62
N GLY A 57 -0.80 2.12 -3.12
CA GLY A 57 -0.49 2.65 -4.43
C GLY A 57 -0.75 1.62 -5.54
N GLY A 58 0.27 1.39 -6.37
CA GLY A 58 0.22 0.41 -7.45
C GLY A 58 0.28 -1.06 -7.00
N GLY A 59 0.32 -1.33 -5.69
CA GLY A 59 0.26 -2.66 -5.11
C GLY A 59 1.57 -3.45 -5.19
N GLN A 60 2.69 -2.83 -5.54
CA GLN A 60 3.97 -3.54 -5.72
C GLN A 60 4.46 -4.22 -4.44
N ASN A 61 4.42 -3.52 -3.30
CA ASN A 61 4.75 -4.10 -2.01
C ASN A 61 3.74 -5.18 -1.60
N CYS A 62 2.44 -4.98 -1.86
CA CYS A 62 1.45 -6.03 -1.62
C CYS A 62 1.78 -7.33 -2.37
N ILE A 63 2.20 -7.23 -3.63
CA ILE A 63 2.57 -8.37 -4.46
C ILE A 63 3.84 -9.04 -3.92
N ALA A 64 4.86 -8.24 -3.55
CA ALA A 64 6.10 -8.76 -2.96
C ALA A 64 5.82 -9.53 -1.66
N LEU A 65 5.01 -8.97 -0.76
CA LEU A 65 4.60 -9.61 0.50
C LEU A 65 3.77 -10.87 0.27
N ALA A 66 2.81 -10.83 -0.64
CA ALA A 66 1.97 -12.00 -0.95
C ALA A 66 2.79 -13.15 -1.58
N ARG A 67 3.84 -12.84 -2.36
CA ARG A 67 4.79 -13.85 -2.86
C ARG A 67 5.60 -14.52 -1.76
N GLN A 68 5.83 -13.82 -0.65
CA GLN A 68 6.47 -14.37 0.54
C GLN A 68 5.50 -15.18 1.42
N GLY A 69 4.24 -15.35 0.99
CA GLY A 69 3.24 -16.17 1.66
C GLY A 69 2.36 -15.42 2.65
N ALA A 70 2.46 -14.09 2.72
CA ALA A 70 1.53 -13.28 3.52
C ALA A 70 0.14 -13.21 2.87
N ARG A 71 -0.89 -13.03 3.69
CA ARG A 71 -2.22 -12.60 3.25
C ARG A 71 -2.27 -11.09 3.33
N VAL A 72 -2.42 -10.42 2.18
CA VAL A 72 -2.27 -8.96 2.11
C VAL A 72 -3.58 -8.28 1.73
N THR A 73 -3.95 -7.28 2.52
CA THR A 73 -4.98 -6.29 2.19
C THR A 73 -4.30 -4.94 1.95
N GLY A 74 -4.45 -4.38 0.76
CA GLY A 74 -3.96 -3.05 0.41
C GLY A 74 -5.10 -2.03 0.34
N ILE A 75 -4.91 -0.87 0.97
CA ILE A 75 -5.86 0.24 0.94
C ILE A 75 -5.22 1.42 0.21
N ASP A 76 -5.92 1.98 -0.78
CA ASP A 76 -5.53 3.24 -1.40
C ASP A 76 -6.76 4.08 -1.73
N LEU A 77 -6.63 5.40 -1.64
CA LEU A 77 -7.71 6.34 -1.90
C LEU A 77 -7.94 6.58 -3.40
N SER A 78 -6.97 6.22 -4.26
CA SER A 78 -7.04 6.46 -5.69
C SER A 78 -7.59 5.26 -6.44
N GLU A 79 -8.70 5.47 -7.14
CA GLU A 79 -9.29 4.50 -8.06
C GLU A 79 -8.30 4.06 -9.15
N MET A 80 -7.47 4.99 -9.62
CA MET A 80 -6.47 4.72 -10.65
C MET A 80 -5.32 3.85 -10.14
N GLN A 81 -4.90 4.05 -8.88
CA GLN A 81 -3.91 3.20 -8.23
C GLN A 81 -4.46 1.80 -7.99
N ILE A 82 -5.67 1.67 -7.43
CA ILE A 82 -6.34 0.37 -7.23
C ILE A 82 -6.52 -0.38 -8.56
N ALA A 83 -6.93 0.32 -9.62
CA ALA A 83 -7.05 -0.27 -10.95
C ALA A 83 -5.69 -0.71 -11.53
N HIS A 84 -4.60 -0.01 -11.21
CA HIS A 84 -3.26 -0.46 -11.54
C HIS A 84 -2.87 -1.71 -10.75
N ALA A 85 -3.03 -1.68 -9.42
CA ALA A 85 -2.72 -2.79 -8.52
C ALA A 85 -3.44 -4.08 -8.91
N ARG A 86 -4.73 -4.01 -9.23
CA ARG A 86 -5.49 -5.18 -9.73
C ARG A 86 -4.90 -5.78 -10.99
N ARG A 87 -4.53 -4.93 -11.97
CA ARG A 87 -3.93 -5.40 -13.23
C ARG A 87 -2.55 -6.01 -13.01
N LEU A 88 -1.74 -5.38 -12.14
CA LEU A 88 -0.40 -5.86 -11.84
C LEU A 88 -0.44 -7.19 -11.08
N ALA A 89 -1.29 -7.31 -10.04
CA ALA A 89 -1.48 -8.56 -9.30
C ALA A 89 -1.95 -9.70 -10.21
N ALA A 90 -2.89 -9.42 -11.13
CA ALA A 90 -3.34 -10.39 -12.13
C ALA A 90 -2.22 -10.81 -13.10
N ALA A 91 -1.41 -9.86 -13.58
CA ALA A 91 -0.26 -10.15 -14.46
C ALA A 91 0.80 -11.01 -13.75
N GLU A 92 0.99 -10.78 -12.45
CA GLU A 92 1.94 -11.48 -11.60
C GLU A 92 1.39 -12.81 -11.04
N SER A 93 0.11 -13.12 -11.32
CA SER A 93 -0.60 -14.31 -10.81
C SER A 93 -0.61 -14.42 -9.29
N VAL A 94 -0.76 -13.28 -8.60
CA VAL A 94 -0.79 -13.16 -7.13
C VAL A 94 -2.14 -12.63 -6.69
N HIS A 95 -2.65 -13.15 -5.57
CA HIS A 95 -3.88 -12.66 -4.96
C HIS A 95 -3.56 -11.62 -3.87
N VAL A 96 -4.22 -10.46 -3.95
CA VAL A 96 -4.17 -9.37 -2.97
C VAL A 96 -5.59 -8.82 -2.84
N ASP A 97 -6.06 -8.64 -1.60
CA ASP A 97 -7.32 -7.95 -1.34
C ASP A 97 -7.10 -6.44 -1.46
N LEU A 98 -7.85 -5.77 -2.34
CA LEU A 98 -7.64 -4.35 -2.66
C LEU A 98 -8.89 -3.53 -2.37
N VAL A 99 -8.76 -2.60 -1.43
CA VAL A 99 -9.83 -1.75 -0.93
C VAL A 99 -9.60 -0.30 -1.40
N LEU A 100 -10.63 0.28 -2.01
CA LEU A 100 -10.66 1.70 -2.30
C LEU A 100 -11.14 2.45 -1.06
N GLY A 101 -10.28 3.21 -0.41
CA GLY A 101 -10.60 3.83 0.88
C GLY A 101 -9.64 4.94 1.29
N SER A 102 -10.13 5.85 2.14
CA SER A 102 -9.28 6.86 2.79
C SER A 102 -8.64 6.28 4.04
N LEU A 103 -7.36 6.59 4.28
CA LEU A 103 -6.71 6.21 5.53
C LEU A 103 -7.24 6.98 6.75
N GLU A 104 -7.98 8.07 6.53
CA GLU A 104 -8.65 8.84 7.59
C GLU A 104 -10.01 8.22 8.02
N GLU A 105 -10.41 7.14 7.35
CA GLU A 105 -11.69 6.45 7.54
C GLU A 105 -11.47 4.94 7.75
N LEU A 106 -10.28 4.54 8.24
CA LEU A 106 -9.88 3.14 8.35
C LEU A 106 -10.84 2.29 9.19
N ALA A 107 -11.37 2.82 10.30
CA ALA A 107 -12.34 2.13 11.16
C ALA A 107 -13.67 1.83 10.47
N THR A 108 -13.93 2.39 9.27
CA THR A 108 -15.12 2.06 8.48
C THR A 108 -14.95 0.78 7.65
N PHE A 109 -13.73 0.26 7.52
CA PHE A 109 -13.43 -0.95 6.78
C PHE A 109 -13.22 -2.12 7.75
N ASP A 110 -13.85 -3.26 7.46
CA ASP A 110 -13.52 -4.51 8.12
C ASP A 110 -12.26 -5.09 7.48
N THR A 111 -11.10 -4.75 8.04
CA THR A 111 -9.81 -5.31 7.63
C THR A 111 -9.50 -6.63 8.33
N GLY A 112 -10.37 -7.10 9.23
CA GLY A 112 -10.07 -8.19 10.15
C GLY A 112 -8.90 -7.90 11.10
N ALA A 113 -8.53 -8.90 11.89
CA ALA A 113 -7.30 -8.84 12.68
C ALA A 113 -6.08 -8.95 11.77
N THR A 114 -5.10 -8.06 11.98
CA THR A 114 -3.85 -7.99 11.21
C THR A 114 -2.67 -8.22 12.16
N ASP A 115 -1.65 -8.92 11.67
CA ASP A 115 -0.41 -9.17 12.41
C ASP A 115 0.59 -8.02 12.23
N ILE A 116 0.59 -7.41 11.03
CA ILE A 116 1.47 -6.29 10.67
C ILE A 116 0.66 -5.22 9.94
N VAL A 117 0.82 -3.97 10.37
CA VAL A 117 0.43 -2.78 9.60
C VAL A 117 1.68 -2.22 8.94
N PHE A 118 1.69 -2.19 7.61
CA PHE A 118 2.79 -1.74 6.77
C PHE A 118 2.39 -0.46 6.03
N SER A 119 3.33 0.45 5.84
CA SER A 119 3.15 1.60 4.95
C SER A 119 4.50 2.04 4.41
N SER A 120 4.55 2.35 3.11
CA SER A 120 5.76 2.80 2.45
C SER A 120 5.50 4.04 1.62
N TYR A 121 6.15 5.14 2.01
CA TYR A 121 6.11 6.42 1.32
C TYR A 121 4.71 7.04 1.13
N THR A 122 3.75 6.70 2.01
CA THR A 122 2.38 7.22 1.97
C THR A 122 2.18 8.47 2.83
N PHE A 123 2.72 8.50 4.06
CA PHE A 123 2.44 9.56 5.03
C PHE A 123 2.76 11.00 4.60
N PRO A 124 3.71 11.29 3.71
CA PRO A 124 3.87 12.65 3.17
C PRO A 124 2.63 13.19 2.44
N TYR A 125 1.69 12.32 2.05
CA TYR A 125 0.47 12.66 1.32
C TYR A 125 -0.80 12.56 2.18
N VAL A 126 -0.67 12.18 3.46
CA VAL A 126 -1.79 12.09 4.40
C VAL A 126 -1.94 13.43 5.10
N ALA A 127 -3.16 13.96 5.16
CA ALA A 127 -3.39 15.29 5.75
C ALA A 127 -3.32 15.26 7.28
N ASP A 128 -3.78 14.17 7.90
CA ASP A 128 -3.75 13.96 9.35
C ASP A 128 -3.16 12.58 9.70
N ILE A 129 -1.85 12.56 9.94
CA ILE A 129 -1.13 11.32 10.30
C ILE A 129 -1.57 10.82 11.68
N ALA A 130 -1.86 11.72 12.63
CA ALA A 130 -2.25 11.32 13.98
C ALA A 130 -3.56 10.53 13.95
N ARG A 131 -4.56 11.05 13.23
CA ARG A 131 -5.82 10.34 13.02
C ARG A 131 -5.62 9.00 12.32
N CYS A 132 -4.78 8.93 11.29
CA CYS A 132 -4.47 7.66 10.62
C CYS A 132 -3.90 6.60 11.59
N LEU A 133 -3.04 7.02 12.53
CA LEU A 133 -2.45 6.11 13.52
C LEU A 133 -3.45 5.68 14.60
N GLU A 134 -4.35 6.57 15.02
CA GLU A 134 -5.44 6.23 15.96
C GLU A 134 -6.37 5.14 15.40
N GLU A 135 -6.59 5.15 14.09
CA GLU A 135 -7.44 4.16 13.41
C GLU A 135 -6.74 2.81 13.18
N CYS A 136 -5.45 2.70 13.48
CA CYS A 136 -4.68 1.45 13.41
C CYS A 136 -4.61 0.68 14.75
N ALA A 137 -5.15 1.25 15.84
CA ALA A 137 -5.09 0.71 17.20
C ALA A 137 -6.30 -0.16 17.54
#